data_AF-A0A4R1AZV0-F1
#
_entry.id   AF-A0A4R1AZV0-F1
#
_cell.length_a   1.000
_cell.length_b   1.000
_cell.length_c   1.000
_cell.angle_alpha   90.00
_cell.angle_beta   90.00
_cell.angle_gamma   90.00
#
_symmetry.space_group_name_H-M   'P 1'
#
loop_
_entity.id
_entity.type
_entity.pdbx_description
1 polymer ?
#
loop_
_entity_poly.entity_id
_entity_poly.type
_entity_poly.pdbx_seq_one_letter_code
_entity_poly.pdbx_strand_id
1 'polypeptide(L)'
;MAKYTMYSSKINKIRTFALALIFVGFIVMYIGIFFKNSPLLMTIFMFLGFIFMIASVVVYFWIGMLSTKTVQVVCPNCGKHTKILGRVDMCMYCNEPLTLDPNLEGKEFDEKYNKKR
;
A
#
# COMPACT_ATOMS: atom_id res chain seq x y z
N MET A 1 22.19 16.38 -12.28
CA MET A 1 20.95 16.67 -11.52
C MET A 1 19.85 15.77 -12.08
N ALA A 2 19.76 14.54 -11.59
CA ALA A 2 18.85 13.54 -12.16
C ALA A 2 17.43 13.72 -11.61
N LYS A 3 16.46 13.85 -12.52
CA LYS A 3 15.03 13.91 -12.24
C LYS A 3 14.58 12.58 -11.62
N TYR A 4 14.43 12.53 -10.30
CA TYR A 4 13.65 11.47 -9.66
C TYR A 4 12.17 11.86 -9.75
N THR A 5 11.50 11.35 -10.78
CA THR A 5 10.05 11.45 -10.93
C THR A 5 9.37 10.82 -9.71
N MET A 6 8.56 11.62 -9.01
CA MET A 6 7.68 11.27 -7.89
C MET A 6 7.41 9.75 -7.77
N TYR A 7 8.24 9.09 -6.95
CA TYR A 7 8.12 7.66 -6.69
C TYR A 7 6.93 7.42 -5.77
N SER A 8 5.93 6.71 -6.28
CA SER A 8 4.83 6.20 -5.48
C SER A 8 5.00 4.69 -5.38
N SER A 9 5.56 4.24 -4.26
CA SER A 9 5.71 2.82 -3.94
C SER A 9 4.37 2.10 -4.16
N LYS A 10 4.40 0.91 -4.78
CA LYS A 10 3.20 0.07 -4.97
C LYS A 10 2.41 -0.09 -3.68
N ILE A 11 3.10 -0.07 -2.54
CA ILE A 11 2.49 -0.27 -1.23
C ILE A 11 1.70 0.95 -0.77
N ASN A 12 2.16 2.15 -1.11
CA ASN A 12 1.35 3.35 -0.89
C ASN A 12 0.09 3.32 -1.76
N LYS A 13 0.17 2.83 -3.01
CA LYS A 13 -1.01 2.68 -3.87
C LYS A 13 -2.02 1.67 -3.31
N ILE A 14 -1.55 0.51 -2.83
CA ILE A 14 -2.43 -0.52 -2.24
C ILE A 14 -3.07 0.02 -0.95
N ARG A 15 -2.35 0.79 -0.13
CA ARG A 15 -2.92 1.44 1.07
C ARG A 15 -4.10 2.36 0.70
N THR A 16 -3.92 3.22 -0.30
CA THR A 16 -4.98 4.12 -0.76
C THR A 16 -6.16 3.36 -1.34
N PHE A 17 -5.91 2.25 -2.04
CA PHE A 17 -6.96 1.37 -2.55
C PHE A 17 -7.78 0.72 -1.42
N ALA A 18 -7.12 0.21 -0.37
CA ALA A 18 -7.78 -0.37 0.78
C ALA A 18 -8.69 0.65 1.49
N LEU A 19 -8.19 1.88 1.67
CA LEU A 19 -8.97 2.99 2.22
C LEU A 19 -10.19 3.32 1.35
N ALA A 20 -10.04 3.36 0.03
CA ALA A 20 -11.15 3.60 -0.89
C ALA A 20 -12.26 2.54 -0.78
N LEU A 21 -11.90 1.27 -0.56
CA LEU A 21 -12.86 0.17 -0.38
C LEU A 21 -13.80 0.37 0.83
N ILE A 22 -13.31 1.00 1.90
CA ILE A 22 -14.11 1.33 3.09
C ILE A 22 -15.21 2.33 2.72
N PHE A 23 -14.86 3.37 1.96
CA PHE A 23 -15.84 4.37 1.52
C PHE A 23 -16.90 3.75 0.61
N VAL A 24 -16.51 2.85 -0.29
CA VAL A 24 -17.46 2.09 -1.12
C VAL A 24 -18.39 1.25 -0.25
N GLY A 25 -17.87 0.56 0.77
CA GLY A 25 -18.68 -0.20 1.73
C GLY A 25 -19.74 0.67 2.42
N PHE A 26 -19.37 1.85 2.91
CA PHE A 26 -20.32 2.78 3.52
C PHE A 26 -21.38 3.30 2.56
N ILE A 27 -21.00 3.61 1.32
CA ILE A 27 -21.95 4.06 0.28
C ILE A 27 -22.97 2.94 0.00
N VAL A 28 -22.52 1.70 -0.15
CA VAL A 28 -23.39 0.53 -0.39
C VAL A 28 -24.36 0.33 0.79
N MET A 29 -23.88 0.45 2.03
CA MET A 29 -24.73 0.36 3.22
C MET A 29 -25.77 1.49 3.25
N TYR A 30 -25.38 2.72 2.94
CA TYR A 30 -26.29 3.87 2.93
C TYR A 30 -27.39 3.74 1.86
N ILE A 31 -27.04 3.24 0.68
CA ILE A 31 -28.01 2.94 -0.38
C ILE A 31 -29.02 1.88 0.10
N GLY A 32 -28.57 0.88 0.86
CA GLY A 32 -29.44 -0.14 1.45
C GLY A 32 -30.55 0.43 2.34
N ILE A 33 -30.28 1.52 3.07
CA ILE A 33 -31.26 2.18 3.96
C ILE A 33 -32.40 2.84 3.15
N PHE A 34 -32.14 3.25 1.90
CA PHE A 34 -33.17 3.84 1.04
C PHE A 34 -34.28 2.83 0.69
N PHE A 35 -33.96 1.54 0.67
CA PHE A 35 -34.89 0.43 0.41
C PHE A 35 -35.57 -0.13 1.67
N LYS A 36 -35.78 0.73 2.68
CA LYS A 36 -36.42 0.37 3.97
C LYS A 36 -37.80 -0.30 3.85
N ASN A 37 -38.52 -0.10 2.74
CA ASN A 37 -39.83 -0.71 2.50
C ASN A 37 -39.74 -2.23 2.28
N SER A 38 -38.58 -2.75 1.88
CA SER A 38 -38.36 -4.17 1.61
C SER A 38 -37.21 -4.69 2.48
N PRO A 39 -37.50 -5.36 3.61
CA PRO A 39 -36.48 -5.81 4.57
C PRO A 39 -35.47 -6.80 3.96
N LEU A 40 -35.88 -7.59 2.96
CA LEU A 40 -34.99 -8.48 2.23
C LEU A 40 -33.89 -7.71 1.48
N LEU A 41 -34.28 -6.68 0.73
CA LEU A 41 -33.33 -5.89 -0.05
C LEU A 41 -32.37 -5.12 0.86
N MET A 42 -32.89 -4.51 1.93
CA MET A 42 -32.09 -3.83 2.94
C MET A 42 -31.00 -4.76 3.53
N THR A 43 -31.36 -5.98 3.89
CA THR A 43 -30.44 -6.94 4.51
C THR A 43 -29.32 -7.35 3.55
N ILE A 44 -29.62 -7.57 2.26
CA ILE A 44 -28.62 -7.92 1.25
C ILE A 44 -27.58 -6.80 1.09
N PHE A 45 -28.02 -5.54 0.98
CA PHE A 45 -27.10 -4.40 0.85
C PHE A 45 -26.26 -4.18 2.11
N MET A 46 -26.85 -4.40 3.29
CA MET A 46 -26.14 -4.31 4.58
C MET A 46 -25.03 -5.37 4.69
N PHE A 47 -25.35 -6.63 4.34
CA PHE A 47 -24.38 -7.73 4.33
C PHE A 47 -23.29 -7.52 3.28
N LEU A 48 -23.65 -7.04 2.09
CA LEU A 48 -22.69 -6.77 1.03
C LEU A 48 -21.71 -5.66 1.44
N GLY A 49 -22.20 -4.58 2.04
CA GLY A 49 -21.35 -3.52 2.60
C GLY A 49 -20.42 -4.02 3.72
N PHE A 50 -20.91 -4.93 4.56
CA PHE A 50 -20.11 -5.58 5.60
C PHE A 50 -18.99 -6.47 5.01
N ILE A 51 -19.26 -7.20 3.92
CA ILE A 51 -18.24 -7.96 3.20
C ILE A 51 -17.15 -7.04 2.65
N PHE A 52 -17.50 -5.89 2.08
CA PHE A 52 -16.53 -4.89 1.62
C PHE A 52 -15.66 -4.35 2.77
N MET A 53 -16.25 -4.13 3.95
CA MET A 53 -15.52 -3.75 5.16
C MET A 53 -14.49 -4.80 5.56
N ILE A 54 -14.91 -6.08 5.68
CA ILE A 54 -14.00 -7.18 6.02
C ILE A 54 -12.88 -7.29 4.98
N ALA A 55 -13.22 -7.23 3.69
CA ALA A 55 -12.24 -7.30 2.61
C ALA A 55 -11.19 -6.19 2.72
N SER A 56 -11.59 -4.96 3.08
CA SER A 56 -10.65 -3.86 3.31
C SER A 56 -9.68 -4.15 4.46
N VAL A 57 -10.20 -4.65 5.59
CA VAL A 57 -9.36 -4.99 6.76
C VAL A 57 -8.35 -6.07 6.40
N VAL A 58 -8.74 -7.10 5.65
CA VAL A 58 -7.84 -8.17 5.21
C VAL A 58 -6.72 -7.62 4.32
N VAL A 59 -7.05 -6.76 3.35
CA VAL A 59 -6.05 -6.14 2.47
C VAL A 59 -5.11 -5.26 3.28
N TYR A 60 -5.62 -4.45 4.20
CA TYR A 60 -4.81 -3.59 5.06
C TYR A 60 -3.89 -4.41 5.97
N PHE A 61 -4.40 -5.49 6.55
CA PHE A 61 -3.64 -6.40 7.40
C PHE A 61 -2.49 -7.07 6.63
N TRP A 62 -2.72 -7.51 5.39
CA TRP A 62 -1.68 -8.13 4.58
C TRP A 62 -0.54 -7.15 4.26
N ILE A 63 -0.85 -5.88 3.99
CA ILE A 63 0.15 -4.81 3.81
C ILE A 63 0.91 -4.53 5.10
N GLY A 64 0.20 -4.50 6.24
CA GLY A 64 0.82 -4.35 7.56
C GLY A 64 1.85 -5.44 7.82
N MET A 65 1.48 -6.69 7.55
CA MET A 65 2.37 -7.85 7.66
C MET A 65 3.61 -7.71 6.75
N LEU A 66 3.46 -7.24 5.51
CA LEU A 66 4.59 -6.95 4.61
C LEU A 66 5.55 -5.90 5.20
N SER A 67 5.04 -4.86 5.85
CA SER A 67 5.87 -3.80 6.45
C SER A 67 6.76 -4.30 7.60
N THR A 68 6.31 -5.33 8.33
CA THR A 68 7.08 -5.89 9.47
C THR A 68 8.28 -6.76 9.05
N LYS A 69 8.30 -7.30 7.83
CA LYS A 69 9.35 -8.23 7.36
C LYS A 69 10.58 -7.53 6.76
N THR A 70 10.71 -6.23 6.94
CA THR A 70 11.65 -5.38 6.19
C THR A 70 12.90 -5.09 7.00
N VAL A 71 14.06 -5.09 6.34
CA VAL A 71 15.34 -4.80 7.00
C VAL A 71 15.46 -3.29 7.21
N GLN A 72 15.85 -2.90 8.41
CA GLN A 72 16.12 -1.51 8.76
C GLN A 72 17.58 -1.21 8.45
N VAL A 73 17.84 -0.19 7.64
CA VAL A 73 19.20 0.29 7.35
C VAL A 73 19.31 1.78 7.64
N VAL A 74 20.53 2.24 7.90
CA VAL A 74 20.82 3.67 8.08
C VAL A 74 21.11 4.27 6.72
N CYS A 75 20.39 5.33 6.36
CA CYS A 75 20.63 6.05 5.10
C CYS A 75 21.98 6.80 5.17
N PRO A 76 22.88 6.64 4.19
CA PRO A 76 24.18 7.33 4.19
C PRO A 76 24.08 8.84 3.98
N ASN A 77 22.99 9.32 3.37
CA ASN A 77 22.79 10.75 3.12
C ASN A 77 22.18 11.47 4.33
N CYS A 78 21.10 10.93 4.93
CA CYS A 78 20.37 11.60 6.02
C CYS A 78 20.63 11.04 7.42
N GLY A 79 21.36 9.93 7.56
CA GLY A 79 21.65 9.29 8.87
C GLY A 79 20.45 8.70 9.60
N LYS A 80 19.24 8.76 9.01
CA LYS A 80 18.01 8.22 9.60
C LYS A 80 17.84 6.75 9.29
N HIS A 81 17.22 6.01 10.21
CA HIS A 81 16.80 4.64 9.98
C HIS A 81 15.65 4.60 8.98
N THR A 82 15.84 3.89 7.87
CA THR A 82 14.83 3.68 6.84
C THR A 82 14.63 2.18 6.63
N LYS A 83 13.39 1.77 6.41
CA LYS A 83 13.03 0.39 6.06
C LYS A 83 13.10 0.24 4.55
N ILE A 84 13.70 -0.85 4.06
CA ILE A 84 13.73 -1.18 2.63
C ILE A 84 12.78 -2.35 2.40
N LEU A 85 11.80 -2.19 1.51
CA LEU A 85 10.80 -3.22 1.23
C LEU A 85 11.20 -4.22 0.13
N GLY A 86 12.23 -3.90 -0.65
CA GLY A 86 12.75 -4.73 -1.73
C GLY A 86 14.28 -4.74 -1.79
N ARG A 87 14.83 -5.03 -2.97
CA ARG A 87 16.27 -4.90 -3.27
C ARG A 87 16.67 -3.45 -3.53
N VAL A 88 15.76 -2.71 -4.16
CA VAL A 88 15.86 -1.27 -4.42
C VAL A 88 14.64 -0.57 -3.83
N ASP A 89 14.86 0.48 -3.06
CA ASP A 89 13.80 1.32 -2.50
C ASP A 89 14.33 2.75 -2.31
N MET A 90 13.44 3.72 -2.16
CA MET A 90 13.84 5.09 -1.83
C MET A 90 13.79 5.31 -0.33
N CYS A 91 14.74 6.07 0.22
CA CYS A 91 14.66 6.52 1.60
C CYS A 91 13.39 7.34 1.81
N MET A 92 12.56 7.01 2.82
CA MET A 92 11.31 7.73 3.09
C MET A 92 11.50 9.21 3.48
N TYR A 93 12.71 9.62 3.87
CA TYR A 93 13.00 10.98 4.36
C TYR A 93 13.62 11.88 3.29
N CYS A 94 14.69 11.41 2.64
CA CYS A 94 15.44 12.19 1.65
C CYS A 94 15.20 11.74 0.20
N ASN A 95 14.41 10.68 -0.02
CA ASN A 95 14.17 10.05 -1.33
C ASN A 95 15.44 9.62 -2.06
N GLU A 96 16.54 9.42 -1.34
CA GLU A 96 17.77 8.85 -1.90
C GLU A 96 17.52 7.40 -2.31
N PRO A 97 17.88 6.99 -3.54
CA PRO A 97 17.80 5.59 -3.94
C PRO A 97 18.77 4.75 -3.11
N LEU A 98 18.24 3.77 -2.38
CA LEU A 98 19.03 2.78 -1.67
C LEU A 98 18.91 1.42 -2.38
N THR A 99 20.04 0.72 -2.45
CA THR A 99 20.13 -0.67 -2.88
C THR A 99 20.78 -1.50 -1.78
N LEU A 100 20.29 -2.72 -1.58
CA LEU A 100 20.93 -3.73 -0.72
C LEU A 100 21.86 -4.66 -1.50
N ASP A 101 21.79 -4.63 -2.82
CA ASP A 101 22.54 -5.53 -3.70
C ASP A 101 23.80 -4.86 -4.26
N PRO A 102 25.00 -5.45 -4.02
CA PRO A 102 26.26 -4.96 -4.58
C PRO A 102 26.29 -4.97 -6.12
N ASN A 103 25.50 -5.85 -6.75
CA ASN A 103 25.42 -5.98 -8.22
C ASN A 103 24.66 -4.82 -8.92
N LEU A 104 24.04 -3.96 -8.12
CA LEU A 104 23.23 -2.83 -8.55
C LEU A 104 23.89 -1.47 -8.24
N GLU A 105 25.08 -1.47 -7.65
CA GLU A 105 25.88 -0.26 -7.43
C GLU A 105 26.28 0.37 -8.77
N GLY A 106 25.99 1.67 -8.94
CA GLY A 106 26.30 2.43 -10.16
C GLY A 106 25.26 2.31 -11.29
N LYS A 107 24.18 1.54 -11.12
CA LYS A 107 23.05 1.51 -12.07
C LYS A 107 22.00 2.55 -11.69
N GLU A 108 21.31 3.09 -12.69
CA GLU A 108 20.16 3.97 -12.43
C GLU A 108 19.05 3.19 -11.71
N PHE A 109 18.35 3.88 -10.81
CA PHE A 109 17.26 3.30 -10.02
C PHE A 109 16.12 2.81 -10.94
N ASP A 110 15.82 1.52 -10.92
CA ASP A 110 14.65 0.93 -11.60
C ASP A 110 13.92 -0.04 -10.67
N GLU A 111 12.62 0.19 -10.46
CA GLU A 111 11.74 -0.67 -9.67
C GLU A 111 11.69 -2.12 -10.19
N LYS A 112 11.98 -2.34 -11.49
CA LYS A 112 12.00 -3.68 -12.10
C LYS A 112 13.00 -4.62 -11.43
N TYR A 113 14.03 -4.11 -10.76
CA TYR A 113 14.99 -4.93 -10.02
C TYR A 113 14.37 -5.63 -8.79
N ASN A 114 13.19 -5.19 -8.34
CA ASN A 114 12.42 -5.86 -7.28
C ASN A 114 11.61 -7.07 -7.75
N LYS A 115 11.60 -7.42 -9.04
CA LYS A 115 11.00 -8.67 -9.50
C LYS A 115 11.83 -9.86 -9.01
N LYS A 116 11.21 -10.81 -8.31
CA LYS A 116 11.85 -12.08 -7.97
C LYS A 116 12.31 -12.79 -9.25
N ARG A 117 13.55 -13.30 -9.26
CA ARG A 117 13.89 -14.46 -10.09
C ARG A 117 13.25 -15.69 -9.49
#